data_AF-A0AAU9N0P5-F1
#
_entry.id   AF-A0AAU9N0P5-F1
#
_cell.length_a   1.000
_cell.length_b   1.000
_cell.length_c   1.000
_cell.angle_alpha   90.00
_cell.angle_beta   90.00
_cell.angle_gamma   90.00
#
_symmetry.space_group_name_H-M   'P 1'
#
loop_
_entity.id
_entity.type
_entity.pdbx_description
1 polymer ?
#
loop_
_entity_poly.entity_id
_entity_poly.type
_entity_poly.pdbx_seq_one_letter_code
_entity_poly.pdbx_strand_id
1 'polypeptide(L)'
;MIMSYIKTPSCLIIAVTPANSELANSHALQIAGNADPDGYRTIGVITKLDIMDRGTDARNVLLGKVIPLRLGYVGVVNRSQEEKFFCSRPVYNELANRYGVPQLAKKLNQVLFWCNISKQCYQG
;
A
#
# COMPACT_ATOMS: atom_id res chain seq x y z
N MET A 1 -17.73 3.52 13.46
CA MET A 1 -17.14 2.25 13.94
C MET A 1 -15.82 1.83 13.22
N ILE A 2 -15.23 2.59 12.31
CA ILE A 2 -13.80 2.40 11.89
C ILE A 2 -12.92 3.55 12.40
N MET A 3 -13.46 4.78 12.34
CA MET A 3 -12.80 6.00 12.81
C MET A 3 -12.29 5.90 14.26
N SER A 4 -12.99 5.19 15.15
CA SER A 4 -12.56 4.99 16.54
C SER A 4 -11.23 4.23 16.65
N TYR A 5 -10.96 3.30 15.72
CA TYR A 5 -9.71 2.54 15.70
C TYR A 5 -8.60 3.34 15.00
N ILE A 6 -8.90 3.85 13.79
CA ILE A 6 -7.88 4.47 12.94
C ILE A 6 -7.47 5.89 13.38
N LYS A 7 -8.23 6.55 14.28
CA LYS A 7 -7.81 7.81 14.90
C LYS A 7 -6.71 7.62 15.94
N THR A 8 -6.51 6.41 16.45
CA THR A 8 -5.43 6.12 17.40
C THR A 8 -4.08 6.35 16.71
N PRO A 9 -3.17 7.18 17.25
CA PRO A 9 -1.90 7.50 16.58
C PRO A 9 -0.99 6.28 16.35
N SER A 10 -1.08 5.27 17.20
CA SER A 10 -0.32 4.02 17.05
C SER A 10 -0.95 3.01 16.09
N CYS A 11 -2.09 3.32 15.49
CA CYS A 11 -2.75 2.44 14.53
C CYS A 11 -2.13 2.64 13.13
N LEU A 12 -1.50 1.59 12.61
CA LEU A 12 -1.08 1.49 11.22
C LEU A 12 -2.31 1.22 10.35
N ILE A 13 -2.53 2.06 9.34
CA ILE A 13 -3.64 1.92 8.40
C ILE A 13 -3.15 1.20 7.15
N ILE A 14 -3.84 0.14 6.75
CA ILE A 14 -3.60 -0.56 5.48
C ILE A 14 -4.80 -0.29 4.57
N ALA A 15 -4.64 0.64 3.63
CA ALA A 15 -5.69 1.05 2.72
C ALA A 15 -5.66 0.17 1.45
N VAL A 16 -6.51 -0.87 1.44
CA VAL A 16 -6.60 -1.82 0.32
C VAL A 16 -7.53 -1.28 -0.76
N THR A 17 -7.03 -1.15 -1.98
CA THR A 17 -7.80 -0.69 -3.16
C THR A 17 -7.56 -1.66 -4.32
N PRO A 18 -8.59 -2.08 -5.07
CA PRO A 18 -8.40 -2.87 -6.28
C PRO A 18 -7.92 -1.98 -7.44
N ALA A 19 -7.06 -2.52 -8.30
CA ALA A 19 -6.43 -1.79 -9.40
C ALA A 19 -7.40 -1.41 -10.53
N ASN A 20 -8.55 -2.08 -10.62
CA ASN A 20 -9.59 -1.78 -11.60
C ASN A 20 -10.47 -0.58 -11.23
N SER A 21 -10.28 -0.02 -10.03
CA SER A 21 -11.06 1.13 -9.54
C SER A 21 -10.19 2.37 -9.56
N GLU A 22 -10.79 3.53 -9.87
CA GLU A 22 -10.10 4.80 -9.78
C GLU A 22 -9.67 5.09 -8.34
N LEU A 23 -8.37 5.31 -8.14
CA LEU A 23 -7.78 5.52 -6.81
C LEU A 23 -8.41 6.70 -6.06
N ALA A 24 -8.78 7.76 -6.79
CA ALA A 24 -9.43 8.96 -6.23
C ALA A 24 -10.81 8.66 -5.61
N ASN A 25 -11.49 7.62 -6.10
CA ASN A 25 -12.79 7.18 -5.62
C ASN A 25 -12.67 6.07 -4.56
N SER A 26 -11.45 5.72 -4.13
CA SER A 26 -11.24 4.71 -3.09
C SER A 26 -11.72 5.21 -1.74
N HIS A 27 -12.83 4.65 -1.26
CA HIS A 27 -13.36 4.90 0.08
C HIS A 27 -12.33 4.58 1.17
N ALA A 28 -11.48 3.56 0.96
CA ALA A 28 -10.44 3.19 1.91
C ALA A 28 -9.40 4.31 2.08
N LEU A 29 -8.96 4.91 0.96
CA LEU A 29 -7.98 6.00 0.99
C LEU A 29 -8.60 7.31 1.48
N GLN A 30 -9.87 7.58 1.17
CA GLN A 30 -10.58 8.76 1.71
C GLN A 30 -10.73 8.67 3.23
N ILE A 31 -11.15 7.51 3.75
CA ILE A 31 -11.29 7.29 5.20
C ILE A 31 -9.91 7.35 5.88
N ALA A 32 -8.87 6.78 5.26
CA ALA A 32 -7.50 6.85 5.76
C ALA A 32 -6.99 8.30 5.78
N GLY A 33 -7.17 9.07 4.71
CA GLY A 33 -6.77 10.47 4.62
C GLY A 33 -7.47 11.36 5.64
N ASN A 34 -8.73 11.08 5.98
CA ASN A 34 -9.43 11.79 7.06
C ASN A 34 -8.83 11.54 8.45
N ALA A 35 -8.17 10.40 8.66
CA ALA A 35 -7.52 10.05 9.93
C ALA A 35 -6.01 10.32 9.94
N ASP A 36 -5.36 10.28 8.78
CA ASP A 36 -3.92 10.47 8.55
C ASP A 36 -3.69 11.33 7.29
N PRO A 37 -3.97 12.65 7.34
CA PRO A 37 -3.89 13.54 6.17
C PRO A 37 -2.48 13.61 5.55
N ASP A 38 -1.45 13.45 6.38
CA ASP A 38 -0.04 13.50 5.96
C ASP A 38 0.49 12.13 5.46
N GLY A 39 -0.29 11.05 5.63
CA GLY A 39 0.05 9.71 5.17
C GLY A 39 1.27 9.08 5.86
N TYR A 40 1.59 9.46 7.11
CA TYR A 40 2.76 8.95 7.85
C TYR A 40 2.60 7.50 8.29
N ARG A 41 1.36 7.05 8.49
CA ARG A 41 1.02 5.74 9.06
C ARG A 41 0.01 5.00 8.20
N THR A 42 -0.05 5.34 6.91
CA THR A 42 -0.92 4.68 5.94
C THR A 42 -0.09 4.02 4.86
N ILE A 43 -0.29 2.72 4.67
CA ILE A 43 0.26 1.93 3.56
C ILE A 43 -0.86 1.69 2.57
N GLY A 44 -0.65 2.08 1.31
CA GLY A 44 -1.57 1.75 0.23
C GLY A 44 -1.29 0.34 -0.30
N VAL A 45 -2.32 -0.49 -0.41
CA VAL A 45 -2.19 -1.83 -1.01
C VAL A 45 -3.07 -1.90 -2.25
N ILE A 46 -2.44 -2.15 -3.40
CA ILE A 46 -3.14 -2.26 -4.68
C ILE A 46 -3.29 -3.74 -5.02
N THR A 47 -4.52 -4.22 -5.05
CA THR A 47 -4.85 -5.63 -5.35
C THR A 47 -5.33 -5.77 -6.80
N LYS A 48 -5.54 -7.00 -7.28
CA LYS A 48 -6.21 -7.26 -8.57
C LYS A 48 -5.50 -6.62 -9.79
N LEU A 49 -4.18 -6.50 -9.74
CA LEU A 49 -3.39 -5.96 -10.86
C LEU A 49 -3.46 -6.86 -12.11
N ASP A 50 -3.77 -8.14 -11.93
CA ASP A 50 -3.93 -9.16 -12.96
C ASP A 50 -5.11 -8.92 -13.90
N ILE A 51 -6.20 -8.33 -13.39
CA ILE A 51 -7.43 -8.07 -14.15
C ILE A 51 -7.51 -6.65 -14.70
N MET A 52 -6.40 -5.90 -14.71
CA MET A 52 -6.36 -4.59 -15.34
C MET A 52 -6.45 -4.69 -16.86
N ASP A 53 -7.21 -3.77 -17.45
CA ASP A 53 -7.40 -3.68 -18.90
C ASP A 53 -6.07 -3.54 -19.63
N ARG A 54 -5.97 -4.19 -20.79
CA ARG A 54 -4.77 -4.11 -21.64
C ARG A 54 -4.59 -2.66 -22.10
N GLY A 55 -3.40 -2.12 -21.91
CA GLY A 55 -3.08 -0.71 -22.19
C GLY A 55 -3.14 0.20 -20.96
N THR A 56 -3.59 -0.29 -19.82
CA THR A 56 -3.52 0.41 -18.53
C THR A 56 -2.50 -0.24 -17.59
N ASP A 57 -1.88 0.57 -16.75
CA ASP A 57 -0.94 0.12 -15.71
C ASP A 57 -1.12 0.92 -14.42
N ALA A 58 -0.71 0.30 -13.31
CA ALA A 58 -0.77 0.91 -11.99
C ALA A 58 0.58 1.55 -11.58
N ARG A 59 1.51 1.80 -12.51
CA ARG A 59 2.87 2.27 -12.19
C ARG A 59 2.82 3.59 -11.43
N ASN A 60 2.02 4.54 -11.92
CA ASN A 60 1.88 5.86 -11.27
C ASN A 60 1.26 5.76 -9.88
N VAL A 61 0.34 4.82 -9.67
CA VAL A 61 -0.26 4.54 -8.36
C VAL A 61 0.78 3.94 -7.41
N LEU A 62 1.52 2.91 -7.86
CA LEU A 62 2.56 2.25 -7.05
C LEU A 62 3.74 3.17 -6.70
N LEU A 63 4.00 4.18 -7.54
CA LEU A 63 4.97 5.24 -7.30
C LEU A 63 4.43 6.35 -6.37
N GLY A 64 3.14 6.36 -6.05
CA GLY A 64 2.51 7.40 -5.22
C GLY A 64 2.36 8.75 -5.93
N LYS A 65 2.35 8.76 -7.27
CA LYS A 65 2.19 9.99 -8.07
C LYS A 65 0.74 10.51 -8.12
N VAL A 66 -0.23 9.65 -7.78
CA VAL A 66 -1.66 10.00 -7.81
C VAL A 66 -2.12 10.51 -6.45
N ILE A 67 -1.96 9.70 -5.41
CA ILE A 67 -2.15 10.09 -4.00
C ILE A 67 -0.84 9.80 -3.29
N PRO A 68 -0.16 10.80 -2.70
CA PRO A 68 1.11 10.57 -2.02
C PRO A 68 0.87 9.96 -0.64
N LEU A 69 1.57 8.86 -0.34
CA LEU A 69 1.66 8.27 0.99
C LEU A 69 3.13 8.14 1.37
N ARG A 70 3.51 8.52 2.59
CA ARG A 70 4.92 8.49 3.03
C ARG A 70 5.44 7.06 3.14
N LEU A 71 4.60 6.12 3.56
CA LEU A 71 4.95 4.70 3.56
C LEU A 71 4.82 4.08 2.15
N GLY A 72 4.21 4.78 1.20
CA GLY A 72 4.07 4.38 -0.19
C GLY A 72 3.04 3.27 -0.41
N TYR A 73 3.16 2.64 -1.58
CA TYR A 73 2.23 1.62 -2.06
C TYR A 73 2.92 0.27 -2.28
N VAL A 74 2.15 -0.80 -2.11
CA VAL A 74 2.54 -2.17 -2.42
C VAL A 74 1.50 -2.82 -3.33
N GLY A 75 1.94 -3.36 -4.45
CA GLY A 75 1.09 -4.11 -5.38
C GLY A 75 1.01 -5.59 -4.99
N VAL A 76 -0.17 -6.18 -4.95
CA VAL A 76 -0.34 -7.62 -4.69
C VAL A 76 -1.22 -8.26 -5.75
N VAL A 77 -0.82 -9.46 -6.15
CA VAL A 77 -1.55 -10.32 -7.10
C VAL A 77 -1.86 -11.63 -6.38
N ASN A 78 -2.93 -12.30 -6.77
CA ASN A 78 -3.20 -13.64 -6.26
C ASN A 78 -2.04 -14.59 -6.58
N ARG A 79 -1.67 -15.43 -5.61
CA ARG A 79 -0.52 -16.34 -5.69
C ARG A 79 -0.48 -17.20 -6.95
N SER A 80 -1.64 -17.61 -7.47
CA SER A 80 -1.77 -18.42 -8.69
C SER A 80 -1.39 -17.67 -9.98
N GLN A 81 -1.39 -16.33 -9.97
CA GLN A 81 -1.15 -15.48 -11.13
C GLN A 81 0.13 -14.63 -11.01
N GLU A 82 0.74 -14.59 -9.83
CA GLU A 82 1.89 -13.72 -9.50
C GLU A 82 3.09 -13.91 -10.46
N GLU A 83 3.60 -15.13 -10.62
CA GLU A 83 4.78 -15.39 -11.47
C GLU A 83 4.53 -15.04 -12.94
N LYS A 84 3.36 -15.42 -13.48
CA LYS A 84 3.01 -15.15 -14.87
C LYS A 84 2.78 -13.66 -15.11
N PHE A 85 2.20 -12.96 -14.14
CA PHE A 85 1.88 -11.54 -14.28
C PHE A 85 3.14 -10.66 -14.28
N PHE A 86 4.05 -10.84 -13.33
CA PHE A 86 5.23 -9.99 -13.23
C PHE A 86 6.26 -10.28 -14.32
N CYS A 87 6.41 -11.54 -14.75
CA CYS A 87 7.28 -11.88 -15.88
C CYS A 87 6.76 -11.37 -17.23
N SER A 88 5.43 -11.24 -17.39
CA SER A 88 4.84 -10.83 -18.68
C SER A 88 4.79 -9.32 -18.91
N ARG A 89 4.95 -8.49 -17.85
CA ARG A 89 4.81 -7.03 -17.94
C ARG A 89 6.11 -6.32 -17.50
N PRO A 90 6.99 -5.92 -18.44
CA PRO A 90 8.28 -5.31 -18.11
C PRO A 90 8.15 -3.95 -17.41
N VAL A 91 7.00 -3.29 -17.53
CA VAL A 91 6.67 -2.03 -16.83
C VAL A 91 6.84 -2.15 -15.31
N TYR A 92 6.66 -3.34 -14.75
CA TYR A 92 6.81 -3.59 -13.33
C TYR A 92 8.22 -4.04 -12.94
N ASN A 93 9.14 -4.37 -13.85
CA ASN A 93 10.46 -4.90 -13.50
C ASN A 93 11.26 -3.96 -12.58
N GLU A 94 11.20 -2.64 -12.85
CA GLU A 94 11.84 -1.62 -12.00
C GLU A 94 11.19 -1.49 -10.61
N LEU A 95 9.98 -2.02 -10.45
CA LEU A 95 9.19 -1.98 -9.23
C LEU A 95 9.22 -3.31 -8.45
N ALA A 96 10.17 -4.21 -8.74
CA ALA A 96 10.34 -5.51 -8.09
C ALA A 96 10.29 -5.47 -6.55
N ASN A 97 10.81 -4.38 -5.97
CA ASN A 97 10.83 -4.19 -4.52
C ASN A 97 9.51 -3.71 -3.92
N ARG A 98 8.47 -3.48 -4.74
CA ARG A 98 7.19 -2.87 -4.34
C ARG A 98 5.97 -3.74 -4.65
N TYR A 99 6.17 -4.99 -5.07
CA TYR A 99 5.06 -5.91 -5.27
C TYR A 99 5.28 -7.28 -4.67
N GLY A 100 4.17 -7.99 -4.51
CA GLY A 100 4.10 -9.33 -3.95
C GLY A 100 3.86 -9.34 -2.44
N VAL A 101 3.27 -10.45 -1.99
CA VAL A 101 2.99 -10.69 -0.56
C VAL A 101 4.27 -10.65 0.30
N PRO A 102 5.43 -11.19 -0.14
CA PRO A 102 6.66 -11.12 0.65
C PRO A 102 7.13 -9.68 0.91
N GLN A 103 7.00 -8.78 -0.08
CA GLN A 103 7.40 -7.38 0.08
C GLN A 103 6.45 -6.63 1.00
N LEU A 104 5.15 -6.93 0.95
CA LEU A 104 4.19 -6.40 1.91
C LEU A 104 4.54 -6.83 3.33
N ALA A 105 4.81 -8.12 3.57
CA ALA A 105 5.20 -8.63 4.87
C ALA A 105 6.50 -7.98 5.38
N LYS A 106 7.51 -7.85 4.52
CA LYS A 106 8.77 -7.16 4.85
C LYS A 106 8.54 -5.71 5.25
N LYS A 107 7.71 -4.98 4.50
CA LYS A 107 7.37 -3.58 4.78
C LYS A 107 6.63 -3.44 6.11
N LEU A 108 5.65 -4.31 6.38
CA LEU A 108 4.91 -4.32 7.64
C LEU A 108 5.85 -4.58 8.82
N ASN A 109 6.73 -5.57 8.71
CA ASN A 109 7.71 -5.88 9.75
C ASN A 109 8.66 -4.70 10.00
N GLN A 110 9.13 -4.01 8.95
CA GLN A 110 9.94 -2.81 9.11
C GLN A 110 9.19 -1.72 9.88
N VAL A 111 7.97 -1.38 9.45
CA VAL A 111 7.20 -0.30 10.09
C VAL A 111 6.87 -0.63 11.56
N LEU A 112 6.50 -1.88 11.85
CA LEU A 112 6.22 -2.32 13.22
C LEU A 112 7.48 -2.28 14.10
N PHE A 113 8.63 -2.66 13.55
CA PHE A 113 9.91 -2.59 14.26
C PHE A 113 10.29 -1.14 14.60
N TRP A 114 10.17 -0.22 13.62
CA TRP A 114 10.40 1.21 13.84
C TRP A 114 9.44 1.81 14.88
N CYS A 115 8.17 1.39 14.86
CA CYS A 115 7.20 1.81 15.87
C CYS A 115 7.62 1.33 17.27
N ASN A 116 8.09 0.09 17.40
CA ASN A 116 8.52 -0.47 18.68
C ASN A 116 9.77 0.24 19.24
N ILE A 117 10.78 0.49 18.39
CA ILE A 117 11.97 1.27 18.77
C ILE A 117 11.59 2.69 19.18
N SER A 118 10.75 3.37 18.40
CA SER A 118 10.35 4.75 18.72
C SER A 118 9.67 4.87 20.08
N LYS A 119 8.90 3.85 20.50
CA LYS A 119 8.30 3.81 21.83
C LYS A 119 9.32 3.61 22.94
N GLN A 120 10.35 2.80 22.72
CA GLN A 120 11.43 2.59 23.69
C GLN A 120 12.29 3.85 23.87
N CYS A 121 12.56 4.60 22.79
CA CYS A 121 13.35 5.82 22.87
C CYS A 121 12.62 7.01 23.52
N TYR A 122 11.28 7.00 23.60
CA TYR A 122 10.48 8.08 24.22
C TYR A 122 10.20 7.86 25.73
N GLN A 123 10.62 6.73 26.30
CA GLN A 123 10.44 6.42 27.74
C GLN A 123 11.73 6.59 28.57
N GLY A 124 12.76 7.26 28.02
CA GLY A 124 14.02 7.58 28.70
C GLY A 124 14.13 9.05 29.06
#